data_AF-A0A9E0VGJ7-F1
#
_entry.id   AF-A0A9E0VGJ7-F1
#
_cell.length_a   1.000
_cell.length_b   1.000
_cell.length_c   1.000
_cell.angle_alpha   90.00
_cell.angle_beta   90.00
_cell.angle_gamma   90.00
#
_symmetry.space_group_name_H-M   'P 1'
#
loop_
_entity.id
_entity.type
_entity.pdbx_description
1 polymer ?
#
loop_
_entity_poly.entity_id
_entity_poly.type
_entity_poly.pdbx_seq_one_letter_code
_entity_poly.pdbx_strand_id
1 'polypeptide(L)'
;MKKILTFDEKMRIADLAATKLFAPDARPVIFEMDSTAAVALIGQLQLAFRHPENTGRTREITENFVRNLIEQMDPDHGDVYEFLMMGFNPEMDAVSVLCKNCRQFVTIADGHCPNCMESICPRCGCTDSAACSEGCFWLPDGICSSCGSVDLVEQAG
;
A
#
# COMPACT_ATOMS: atom_id res chain seq x y z
N MET A 1 -13.11 -32.52 -22.64
CA MET A 1 -11.73 -32.05 -22.38
C MET A 1 -11.71 -30.53 -22.51
N LYS A 2 -11.26 -29.78 -21.51
CA LYS A 2 -11.04 -28.32 -21.62
C LYS A 2 -9.66 -28.08 -22.22
N LYS A 3 -9.56 -27.38 -23.36
CA LYS A 3 -8.28 -26.97 -23.94
C LYS A 3 -7.66 -25.91 -23.03
N ILE A 4 -6.43 -26.14 -22.56
CA ILE A 4 -5.65 -25.14 -21.82
C ILE A 4 -4.91 -24.29 -22.85
N LEU A 5 -5.12 -22.97 -22.81
CA LEU A 5 -4.44 -22.03 -23.70
C LEU A 5 -2.97 -21.87 -23.31
N THR A 6 -2.10 -21.76 -24.30
CA THR A 6 -0.69 -21.42 -24.10
C THR A 6 -0.53 -19.96 -23.65
N PHE A 7 0.64 -19.61 -23.12
CA PHE A 7 0.95 -18.23 -22.73
C PHE A 7 0.83 -17.26 -23.92
N ASP A 8 1.36 -17.63 -25.08
CA ASP A 8 1.28 -16.82 -26.30
C ASP A 8 -0.15 -16.65 -26.80
N GLU A 9 -0.98 -17.70 -26.73
CA GLU A 9 -2.40 -17.62 -27.05
C GLU A 9 -3.12 -16.64 -26.11
N LYS A 10 -2.81 -16.66 -24.81
CA LYS A 10 -3.36 -15.71 -23.82
C LYS A 10 -2.91 -14.28 -24.10
N MET A 11 -1.64 -14.07 -24.41
CA MET A 11 -1.11 -12.73 -24.76
C MET A 11 -1.74 -12.19 -26.03
N ARG A 12 -1.93 -13.01 -27.07
CA ARG A 12 -2.64 -12.60 -28.29
C ARG A 12 -4.09 -12.23 -28.03
N ILE A 13 -4.79 -12.99 -27.19
CA ILE A 13 -6.18 -12.68 -26.82
C ILE A 13 -6.23 -11.37 -26.03
N ALA A 14 -5.30 -11.15 -25.10
CA ALA A 14 -5.21 -9.89 -24.35
C ALA A 14 -4.95 -8.70 -25.27
N ASP A 15 -4.06 -8.85 -26.25
CA ASP A 15 -3.72 -7.80 -27.21
C ASP A 15 -4.90 -7.48 -28.16
N LEU A 16 -5.60 -8.51 -28.65
CA LEU A 16 -6.83 -8.35 -29.43
C LEU A 16 -7.96 -7.71 -28.62
N ALA A 17 -8.11 -8.10 -27.35
CA ALA A 17 -9.09 -7.51 -26.45
C ALA A 17 -8.75 -6.05 -26.19
N ALA A 18 -7.49 -5.72 -25.90
CA ALA A 18 -7.02 -4.34 -25.73
C ALA A 18 -7.29 -3.51 -26.99
N THR A 19 -6.94 -4.03 -28.17
CA THR A 19 -7.15 -3.31 -29.44
C THR A 19 -8.63 -2.98 -29.68
N LYS A 20 -9.55 -3.88 -29.31
CA LYS A 20 -10.99 -3.65 -29.46
C LYS A 20 -11.60 -2.81 -28.33
N LEU A 21 -11.11 -2.95 -27.11
CA LEU A 21 -11.59 -2.21 -25.94
C LEU A 21 -11.10 -0.76 -25.94
N PHE A 22 -9.95 -0.49 -26.56
CA PHE A 22 -9.35 0.85 -26.65
C PHE A 22 -9.42 1.44 -28.07
N ALA A 23 -10.28 0.90 -28.94
CA ALA A 23 -10.53 1.52 -30.24
C ALA A 23 -11.13 2.93 -30.03
N PRO A 24 -10.82 3.92 -30.88
CA PRO A 24 -11.37 5.28 -30.74
C PRO A 24 -12.90 5.34 -30.76
N ASP A 25 -13.54 4.34 -31.35
CA ASP A 25 -14.98 4.15 -31.45
C ASP A 25 -15.53 3.11 -30.45
N ALA A 26 -14.69 2.61 -29.53
CA ALA A 26 -15.13 1.68 -28.51
C ALA A 26 -16.21 2.33 -27.64
N ARG A 27 -17.34 1.63 -27.53
CA ARG A 27 -18.43 2.09 -26.67
C ARG A 27 -17.98 1.96 -25.20
N PRO A 28 -18.32 2.93 -24.34
CA PRO A 28 -18.07 2.82 -22.91
C PRO A 28 -18.63 1.51 -22.37
N VAL A 29 -17.85 0.80 -21.56
CA VAL A 29 -18.36 -0.31 -20.76
C VAL A 29 -19.02 0.30 -19.53
N ILE A 30 -20.33 0.15 -19.43
CA ILE A 30 -21.11 0.57 -18.27
C ILE A 30 -21.27 -0.65 -17.37
N PHE A 31 -20.90 -0.52 -16.11
CA PHE A 31 -21.18 -1.51 -15.09
C PHE A 31 -21.88 -0.82 -13.92
N GLU A 32 -22.88 -1.51 -13.37
CA GLU A 32 -23.54 -1.09 -12.14
C GLU A 32 -22.90 -1.87 -10.99
N MET A 33 -22.50 -1.16 -9.94
CA MET A 33 -21.97 -1.73 -8.71
C MET A 33 -22.59 -1.02 -7.52
N ASP A 34 -22.82 -1.76 -6.44
CA ASP A 34 -23.16 -1.14 -5.16
C ASP A 34 -21.92 -0.52 -4.50
N SER A 35 -22.15 0.31 -3.49
CA SER A 35 -21.07 1.01 -2.77
C SER A 35 -20.10 0.05 -2.08
N THR A 36 -20.54 -1.13 -1.64
CA THR A 36 -19.67 -2.11 -0.98
C THR A 36 -18.69 -2.72 -1.99
N ALA A 37 -19.18 -3.08 -3.18
CA ALA A 37 -18.34 -3.55 -4.27
C ALA A 37 -17.36 -2.47 -4.74
N ALA A 38 -17.79 -1.20 -4.79
CA ALA A 38 -16.92 -0.07 -5.12
C ALA A 38 -15.78 0.11 -4.10
N VAL A 39 -16.09 0.15 -2.79
CA VAL A 39 -15.06 0.20 -1.72
C VAL A 39 -14.08 -0.97 -1.84
N ALA A 40 -14.58 -2.19 -2.04
CA ALA A 40 -13.74 -3.37 -2.16
C ALA A 40 -12.80 -3.27 -3.37
N LEU A 41 -13.30 -2.84 -4.53
CA LEU A 41 -12.50 -2.64 -5.74
C LEU A 41 -11.42 -1.58 -5.52
N ILE A 42 -11.78 -0.43 -4.95
CA ILE A 42 -10.85 0.67 -4.64
C ILE A 42 -9.72 0.16 -3.75
N GLY A 43 -10.05 -0.53 -2.66
CA GLY A 43 -9.05 -1.05 -1.72
C GLY A 43 -8.05 -2.01 -2.38
N GLN A 44 -8.52 -2.92 -3.25
CA GLN A 44 -7.62 -3.83 -3.96
C GLN A 44 -6.68 -3.09 -4.94
N LEU A 45 -7.19 -2.07 -5.64
CA LEU A 45 -6.37 -1.26 -6.56
C LEU A 45 -5.35 -0.40 -5.79
N GLN A 46 -5.74 0.16 -4.65
CA GLN A 46 -4.84 0.91 -3.77
C GLN A 46 -3.73 0.04 -3.19
N LEU A 47 -4.03 -1.19 -2.78
CA LEU A 47 -3.00 -2.16 -2.37
C LEU A 47 -2.02 -2.45 -3.52
N ALA A 48 -2.52 -2.58 -4.76
CA ALA A 48 -1.66 -2.78 -5.91
C ALA A 48 -0.71 -1.58 -6.15
N PHE A 49 -1.13 -0.34 -5.85
CA PHE A 49 -0.27 0.86 -5.97
C PHE A 49 0.92 0.86 -5.01
N ARG A 50 0.92 0.01 -3.99
CA ARG A 50 2.02 -0.13 -3.02
C ARG A 50 3.16 -0.99 -3.54
N HIS A 51 2.97 -1.71 -4.64
CA HIS A 51 4.04 -2.50 -5.22
C HIS A 51 5.04 -1.59 -5.95
N PRO A 52 6.36 -1.68 -5.68
CA PRO A 52 7.36 -0.78 -6.26
C PRO A 52 7.42 -0.85 -7.79
N GLU A 53 7.13 -2.02 -8.37
CA GLU A 53 7.08 -2.20 -9.84
C GLU A 53 5.78 -1.69 -10.48
N ASN A 54 4.77 -1.27 -9.70
CA ASN A 54 3.53 -0.74 -10.26
C ASN A 54 3.71 0.73 -10.64
N THR A 55 4.36 0.95 -11.79
CA THR A 55 4.75 2.26 -12.31
C THR A 55 4.22 2.47 -13.73
N GLY A 56 4.36 3.69 -14.25
CA GLY A 56 4.03 4.05 -15.63
C GLY A 56 2.53 4.14 -15.93
N ARG A 57 2.19 4.02 -17.21
CA ARG A 57 0.86 4.36 -17.75
C ARG A 57 -0.30 3.57 -17.12
N THR A 58 -0.10 2.29 -16.84
CA THR A 58 -1.16 1.45 -16.23
C THR A 58 -1.50 1.95 -14.83
N ARG A 59 -0.49 2.35 -14.05
CA ARG A 59 -0.68 2.95 -12.73
C ARG A 59 -1.50 4.24 -12.84
N GLU A 60 -1.10 5.17 -13.72
CA GLU A 60 -1.78 6.45 -13.94
C GLU A 60 -3.27 6.28 -14.32
N ILE A 61 -3.57 5.36 -15.25
CA ILE A 61 -4.94 5.07 -15.67
C ILE A 61 -5.77 4.53 -14.50
N THR A 62 -5.19 3.59 -13.75
CA THR A 62 -5.88 2.95 -12.63
C THR A 62 -6.08 3.94 -11.49
N GLU A 63 -5.11 4.80 -11.21
CA GLU A 63 -5.19 5.84 -10.18
C GLU A 63 -6.30 6.84 -10.52
N ASN A 64 -6.33 7.34 -11.77
CA ASN A 64 -7.40 8.23 -12.24
C ASN A 64 -8.77 7.55 -12.15
N PHE A 65 -8.85 6.28 -12.50
CA PHE A 65 -10.08 5.49 -12.36
C PHE A 65 -10.56 5.43 -10.90
N VAL A 66 -9.66 5.10 -9.96
CA VAL A 66 -9.99 5.03 -8.53
C VAL A 66 -10.44 6.40 -8.01
N ARG A 67 -9.74 7.48 -8.34
CA ARG A 67 -10.10 8.85 -7.91
C ARG A 67 -11.49 9.24 -8.41
N ASN A 68 -11.77 9.02 -9.69
CA ASN A 68 -13.10 9.29 -10.27
C ASN A 68 -14.20 8.46 -9.59
N LEU A 69 -13.89 7.22 -9.19
CA LEU A 69 -14.86 6.38 -8.49
C LEU A 69 -15.14 6.90 -7.08
N ILE A 70 -14.10 7.32 -6.34
CA ILE A 70 -14.24 7.95 -5.02
C ILE A 70 -15.08 9.23 -5.11
N GLU A 71 -14.82 10.09 -6.09
CA GLU A 71 -15.58 11.33 -6.32
C GLU A 71 -17.07 11.09 -6.61
N GLN A 72 -17.41 9.96 -7.25
CA GLN A 72 -18.79 9.59 -7.55
C GLN A 72 -19.53 8.97 -6.36
N MET A 73 -18.82 8.49 -5.33
CA MET A 73 -19.40 7.76 -4.20
C MET A 73 -20.08 8.65 -3.15
N ASP A 74 -20.41 9.90 -3.51
CA ASP A 74 -21.11 10.92 -2.71
C ASP A 74 -20.24 11.57 -1.62
N PRO A 75 -19.87 12.87 -1.78
CA PRO A 75 -19.06 13.61 -0.81
C PRO A 75 -19.75 13.79 0.56
N ASP A 76 -21.06 13.56 0.66
CA ASP A 76 -21.80 13.68 1.93
C ASP A 76 -21.43 12.57 2.94
N HIS A 77 -20.75 11.50 2.49
CA HIS A 77 -20.18 10.45 3.33
C HIS A 77 -18.71 10.76 3.66
N GLY A 78 -18.49 11.86 4.40
CA GLY A 78 -17.16 12.39 4.74
C GLY A 78 -16.19 11.34 5.25
N ASP A 79 -16.62 10.45 6.15
CA ASP A 79 -15.77 9.40 6.73
C ASP A 79 -15.28 8.38 5.68
N VAL A 80 -16.16 7.97 4.75
CA VAL A 80 -15.81 7.00 3.70
C VAL A 80 -14.89 7.65 2.68
N TYR A 81 -15.18 8.89 2.29
CA TYR A 81 -14.33 9.65 1.40
C TYR A 81 -12.93 9.84 1.99
N GLU A 82 -12.84 10.29 3.25
CA GLU A 82 -11.57 10.47 3.96
C GLU A 82 -10.79 9.15 4.03
N PHE A 83 -11.45 8.07 4.45
CA PHE A 83 -10.84 6.74 4.52
C PHE A 83 -10.28 6.28 3.16
N LEU A 84 -11.05 6.41 2.08
CA LEU A 84 -10.60 6.02 0.75
C LEU A 84 -9.44 6.91 0.26
N MET A 85 -9.43 8.20 0.60
CA MET A 85 -8.34 9.11 0.26
C MET A 85 -7.04 8.78 1.00
N MET A 86 -7.12 8.30 2.26
CA MET A 86 -5.95 7.82 2.99
C MET A 86 -5.25 6.65 2.31
N GLY A 87 -5.96 5.82 1.54
CA GLY A 87 -5.40 4.66 0.85
C GLY A 87 -4.29 4.99 -0.18
N PHE A 88 -4.16 6.26 -0.58
CA PHE A 88 -3.08 6.75 -1.45
C PHE A 88 -1.81 7.19 -0.72
N ASN A 89 -1.87 7.29 0.61
CA ASN A 89 -0.81 7.82 1.46
C ASN A 89 -0.25 6.67 2.32
N PRO A 90 0.64 5.80 1.77
CA PRO A 90 1.17 4.65 2.51
C PRO A 90 1.93 5.04 3.78
N GLU A 91 2.43 6.26 3.89
CA GLU A 91 3.01 6.82 5.11
C GLU A 91 2.02 6.95 6.26
N MET A 92 0.72 6.99 5.96
CA MET A 92 -0.37 7.01 6.95
C MET A 92 -0.76 5.61 7.41
N ASP A 93 -0.20 4.55 6.81
CA ASP A 93 -0.43 3.20 7.29
C ASP A 93 0.13 3.04 8.69
N ALA A 94 -0.67 2.44 9.58
CA ALA A 94 -0.21 2.01 10.88
C ALA A 94 0.99 1.07 10.74
N VAL A 95 2.20 1.59 11.00
CA VAL A 95 3.42 0.77 11.02
C VAL A 95 3.29 -0.23 12.15
N SER A 96 2.97 -1.46 11.77
CA SER A 96 2.88 -2.60 12.66
C SER A 96 4.23 -3.29 12.66
N VAL A 97 4.91 -3.29 13.80
CA VAL A 97 6.23 -3.92 13.93
C VAL A 97 6.16 -5.03 14.97
N LEU A 98 6.96 -6.09 14.76
CA LEU A 98 7.12 -7.15 15.75
C LEU A 98 8.06 -6.69 16.86
N CYS A 99 7.52 -6.44 18.06
CA CYS A 99 8.34 -6.12 19.23
C CYS A 99 9.28 -7.28 19.55
N LYS A 100 10.59 -7.04 19.57
CA LYS A 100 11.60 -8.08 19.84
C LYS A 100 11.58 -8.59 21.28
N ASN A 101 11.15 -7.74 22.22
CA ASN A 101 11.00 -8.12 23.63
C ASN A 101 9.77 -9.01 23.84
N CYS A 102 8.56 -8.50 23.60
CA CYS A 102 7.33 -9.24 23.90
C CYS A 102 6.83 -10.16 22.78
N ARG A 103 7.47 -10.16 21.61
CA ARG A 103 7.14 -10.99 20.43
C ARG A 103 5.71 -10.83 19.91
N GLN A 104 5.12 -9.65 20.09
CA GLN A 104 3.80 -9.31 19.56
C GLN A 104 3.92 -8.22 18.48
N PHE A 105 3.07 -8.31 17.45
CA PHE A 105 2.89 -7.23 16.50
C PHE A 105 2.17 -6.08 17.20
N VAL A 106 2.74 -4.89 17.09
CA VAL A 106 2.20 -3.68 17.71
C VAL A 106 2.17 -2.54 16.71
N THR A 107 1.08 -1.80 16.71
CA THR A 107 1.00 -0.50 16.05
C THR A 107 1.60 0.54 16.98
N ILE A 108 2.59 1.28 16.49
CA ILE A 108 3.31 2.25 17.30
C ILE A 108 2.62 3.61 17.16
N ALA A 109 1.98 4.07 18.24
CA ALA A 109 1.41 5.40 18.31
C ALA A 109 2.41 6.42 18.89
N ASP A 110 3.10 6.07 19.99
CA ASP A 110 3.92 7.00 20.77
C ASP A 110 5.37 6.53 20.97
N GLY A 111 5.91 5.75 20.03
CA GLY A 111 7.26 5.19 20.14
C GLY A 111 7.45 4.11 21.21
N HIS A 112 6.35 3.63 21.82
CA HIS A 112 6.37 2.60 22.85
C HIS A 112 5.52 1.38 22.46
N CYS A 113 5.95 0.20 22.91
CA CYS A 113 5.19 -1.03 22.75
C CYS A 113 4.03 -1.05 23.78
N PRO A 114 2.75 -1.11 23.38
CA PRO A 114 1.63 -1.11 24.32
C PRO A 114 1.59 -2.33 25.26
N ASN A 115 2.30 -3.41 24.93
CA ASN A 115 2.25 -4.66 25.69
C ASN A 115 3.36 -4.79 26.74
N CYS A 116 4.54 -4.20 26.51
CA CYS A 116 5.65 -4.23 27.46
C CYS A 116 6.12 -2.85 27.93
N MET A 117 5.53 -1.77 27.41
CA MET A 117 5.84 -0.37 27.73
C MET A 117 7.27 0.08 27.44
N GLU A 118 8.05 -0.72 26.72
CA GLU A 118 9.39 -0.33 26.30
C GLU A 118 9.36 0.54 25.05
N SER A 119 10.33 1.45 24.96
CA SER A 119 10.67 2.16 23.74
C SER A 119 10.88 1.15 22.61
N ILE A 120 10.27 1.37 21.45
CA ILE A 120 10.31 0.45 20.33
C ILE A 120 10.64 1.17 19.03
N CYS A 121 11.61 0.66 18.29
CA CYS A 121 11.99 1.24 17.01
C CYS A 121 10.91 0.91 15.98
N PRO A 122 10.27 1.90 15.33
CA PRO A 122 9.19 1.64 14.38
C PRO A 122 9.63 0.89 13.13
N ARG A 123 10.93 0.89 12.81
CA ARG A 123 11.48 0.21 11.63
C ARG A 123 11.80 -1.27 11.87
N CYS A 124 12.35 -1.63 13.03
CA CYS A 124 12.86 -2.99 13.27
C CYS A 124 12.35 -3.67 14.54
N GLY A 125 11.59 -2.95 15.38
CA GLY A 125 10.96 -3.50 16.58
C GLY A 125 11.93 -3.82 17.73
N CYS A 126 13.20 -3.39 17.65
CA CYS A 126 14.11 -3.50 18.78
C CYS A 126 13.66 -2.61 19.93
N THR A 127 14.03 -2.99 21.13
CA THR A 127 13.70 -2.26 22.36
C THR A 127 14.94 -2.11 23.25
N ASP A 128 14.79 -1.42 24.38
CA ASP A 128 15.83 -1.27 25.41
C ASP A 128 16.38 -2.62 25.90
N SER A 129 15.51 -3.62 26.06
CA SER A 129 15.90 -4.95 26.53
C SER A 129 16.26 -5.94 25.40
N ALA A 130 15.93 -5.61 24.14
CA ALA A 130 16.07 -6.50 22.99
C ALA A 130 16.61 -5.76 21.76
N ALA A 131 17.93 -5.49 21.78
CA ALA A 131 18.65 -4.76 20.74
C ALA A 131 18.77 -5.52 19.39
N CYS A 132 19.24 -4.82 18.37
CA CYS A 132 19.68 -5.42 17.10
C CYS A 132 20.94 -6.30 17.26
N SER A 133 21.25 -7.11 16.25
CA SER A 133 22.34 -8.11 16.29
C SER A 133 23.72 -7.52 16.57
N GLU A 134 23.96 -6.26 16.21
CA GLU A 134 25.25 -5.57 16.44
C GLU A 134 25.24 -4.68 17.69
N GLY A 135 24.15 -4.71 18.46
CA GLY A 135 23.87 -3.69 19.46
C GLY A 135 23.43 -2.38 18.79
N CYS A 136 22.40 -1.75 19.33
CA CYS A 136 21.93 -0.46 18.85
C CYS A 136 21.70 0.48 20.02
N PHE A 137 21.68 1.78 19.76
CA PHE A 137 21.31 2.81 20.71
C PHE A 137 20.22 3.71 20.11
N TRP A 138 19.47 4.43 20.96
CA TRP A 138 18.40 5.31 20.50
C TRP A 138 18.95 6.61 19.90
N LEU A 139 18.38 6.99 18.77
CA LEU A 139 18.53 8.32 18.18
C LEU A 139 17.38 9.24 18.66
N PRO A 140 17.54 10.58 18.59
CA PRO A 140 16.55 11.53 19.11
C PRO A 140 15.16 11.46 18.46
N ASP A 141 15.06 10.87 17.28
CA ASP A 141 13.86 10.67 16.48
C ASP A 141 13.09 9.37 16.83
N GLY A 142 13.52 8.65 17.88
CA GLY A 142 12.83 7.43 18.33
C GLY A 142 13.09 6.21 17.44
N ILE A 143 14.07 6.27 16.53
CA ILE A 143 14.60 5.08 15.83
C ILE A 143 15.94 4.66 16.43
N CYS A 144 16.32 3.41 16.19
CA CYS A 144 17.63 2.91 16.65
C CYS A 144 18.73 3.25 15.64
N SER A 145 19.97 3.33 16.12
CA SER A 145 21.15 3.67 15.31
C SER A 145 21.37 2.74 14.11
N SER A 146 20.97 1.46 14.21
CA SER A 146 21.01 0.52 13.08
C SER A 146 20.02 0.85 11.96
N CYS A 147 18.91 1.54 12.28
CA CYS A 147 17.87 1.90 11.32
C CYS A 147 17.97 3.35 10.83
N GLY A 148 18.66 4.22 11.57
CA GLY A 148 18.87 5.63 11.19
C GLY A 148 20.07 5.88 10.29
N SER A 149 20.99 4.91 10.16
CA SER A 149 22.18 5.06 9.31
C SER A 149 21.89 5.02 7.81
N VAL A 150 20.70 4.55 7.39
CA VAL A 150 20.35 4.37 5.98
C VAL A 150 19.95 5.69 5.32
N ASP A 151 19.29 6.60 6.06
CA ASP A 151 18.70 7.82 5.49
C ASP A 151 19.73 8.94 5.27
N LEU A 152 20.91 8.87 5.92
CA LEU A 152 21.96 9.89 5.78
C LEU A 152 22.84 9.68 4.55
N VAL A 153 22.80 8.51 3.91
CA VAL A 153 23.63 8.22 2.73
C VAL A 153 23.01 8.78 1.44
N GLU A 154 21.68 8.86 1.37
CA GLU A 154 20.98 9.34 0.16
C GLU A 154 20.88 10.87 0.07
N GLN A 155 21.06 11.61 1.16
CA GLN A 155 21.05 13.10 1.13
C GLN A 155 22.44 13.72 0.89
N ALA A 156 23.48 12.89 0.79
CA ALA A 156 24.87 13.32 0.58
C ALA A 156 25.42 12.99 -0.83
N GLY A 157 24.56 12.50 -1.74
CA GLY A 157 24.90 12.13 -3.12
C GLY A 157 24.22 13.00 -4.17
#